data_AF-A0A377TRE9-F1
#
_entry.id   AF-A0A377TRE9-F1
#
_cell.length_a   1.000
_cell.length_b   1.000
_cell.length_c   1.000
_cell.angle_alpha   90.00
_cell.angle_beta   90.00
_cell.angle_gamma   90.00
#
_symmetry.space_group_name_H-M   'P 1'
#
loop_
_entity.id
_entity.type
_entity.pdbx_description
1 polymer ?
#
loop_
_entity_poly.entity_id
_entity_poly.type
_entity_poly.pdbx_seq_one_letter_code
_entity_poly.pdbx_strand_id
1 'polypeptide(L)' 'MDSKIHRKSRELEIFALWLEEGVKITRGLEQGLRRAINDFARWQSAERILCRRLPEGLFVGQEQGWEIDAD' A
#
# COMPACT_ATOMS: atom_id res chain seq x y z
N MET A 1 3.68 -9.59 -0.47
CA MET A 1 3.56 -8.42 0.42
C MET A 1 3.55 -8.92 1.85
N ASP A 2 4.29 -8.28 2.73
CA ASP A 2 4.25 -8.51 4.19
C ASP A 2 3.64 -7.29 4.87
N SER A 3 2.63 -7.50 5.72
CA SER A 3 1.86 -6.41 6.33
C SER A 3 1.17 -6.80 7.63
N LYS A 4 0.79 -5.80 8.44
CA LYS A 4 0.08 -5.97 9.70
C LYS A 4 -0.93 -4.86 9.95
N ILE A 5 -2.08 -5.21 10.53
CA ILE A 5 -3.07 -4.26 11.02
C ILE A 5 -2.78 -3.85 12.47
N HIS A 6 -2.62 -2.55 12.70
CA HIS A 6 -2.55 -1.93 14.02
C HIS A 6 -3.94 -1.44 14.41
N ARG A 7 -4.75 -2.34 14.98
CA ARG A 7 -6.17 -2.08 15.25
C ARG A 7 -6.43 -0.86 16.15
N LYS A 8 -5.51 -0.54 17.06
CA LYS A 8 -5.66 0.60 17.98
C LYS A 8 -5.51 1.95 17.25
N SER A 9 -4.56 2.06 16.32
CA SER A 9 -4.32 3.27 15.54
C SER A 9 -5.05 3.27 14.19
N ARG A 10 -5.72 2.17 13.84
CA ARG A 10 -6.40 1.97 12.54
C ARG A 10 -5.42 2.12 11.36
N GLU A 11 -4.22 1.57 11.51
CA GLU A 11 -3.18 1.64 10.48
C GLU A 11 -2.88 0.27 9.90
N LEU A 12 -2.87 0.17 8.56
CA LEU A 12 -2.27 -0.95 7.86
C LEU A 12 -0.79 -0.63 7.60
N GLU A 13 0.12 -1.33 8.25
CA GLU A 13 1.56 -1.19 7.97
C GLU A 13 2.00 -2.28 6.98
N ILE A 14 2.53 -1.86 5.83
CA ILE A 14 3.20 -2.71 4.85
C ILE A 14 4.71 -2.65 5.14
N PHE A 15 5.23 -3.72 5.75
CA PHE A 15 6.65 -3.85 6.03
C PHE A 15 7.44 -3.99 4.72
N ALA A 16 6.93 -4.75 3.77
CA ALA A 16 7.55 -4.89 2.47
C ALA A 16 6.59 -5.31 1.35
N LEU A 17 6.74 -4.65 0.21
CA LEU A 17 6.15 -5.06 -1.06
C LEU A 17 7.28 -5.43 -2.03
N TRP A 18 7.10 -6.51 -2.77
CA TRP A 18 8.02 -6.96 -3.81
C TRP A 18 7.25 -7.16 -5.11
N LEU A 19 7.96 -6.95 -6.21
CA LEU A 19 7.54 -7.35 -7.55
C LEU A 19 8.43 -8.49 -7.99
N GLU A 20 7.88 -9.38 -8.81
CA GLU A 20 8.69 -10.41 -9.46
C GLU A 20 9.70 -9.80 -10.44
N GLU A 21 10.76 -10.53 -10.72
CA GLU A 21 11.80 -10.09 -11.64
C GLU A 21 11.22 -9.81 -13.04
N GLY A 22 11.67 -8.71 -13.67
CA GLY A 22 11.20 -8.31 -14.99
C GLY A 22 9.82 -7.63 -15.04
N VAL A 23 9.11 -7.54 -13.91
CA VAL A 23 7.85 -6.78 -13.83
C VAL A 23 8.13 -5.28 -13.95
N LYS A 24 7.58 -4.66 -14.99
CA LYS A 24 7.67 -3.21 -15.19
C LYS A 24 6.61 -2.49 -14.38
N ILE A 25 7.02 -1.46 -13.64
CA ILE A 25 6.08 -0.53 -13.00
C ILE A 25 5.46 0.34 -14.10
N THR A 26 4.20 0.06 -14.39
CA THR A 26 3.37 0.85 -15.30
C THR A 26 2.32 1.60 -14.49
N ARG A 27 1.78 2.67 -15.05
CA ARG A 27 0.67 3.40 -14.43
C ARG A 27 -0.51 2.50 -14.09
N GLY A 28 -0.84 1.53 -14.95
CA GLY A 28 -1.92 0.57 -14.71
C GLY A 28 -1.65 -0.37 -13.55
N LEU A 29 -0.42 -0.91 -13.46
CA LEU A 29 0.00 -1.74 -12.33
C LEU A 29 -0.07 -0.94 -11.01
N GLU A 30 0.47 0.26 -11.00
CA GLU A 30 0.49 1.12 -9.82
C GLU A 30 -0.94 1.46 -9.35
N GLN A 31 -1.84 1.83 -10.25
CA GLN A 31 -3.24 2.09 -9.93
C GLN A 31 -3.96 0.84 -9.41
N GLY A 32 -3.72 -0.33 -10.03
CA GLY A 32 -4.26 -1.60 -9.57
C GLY A 32 -3.80 -1.96 -8.16
N LEU A 33 -2.50 -1.81 -7.88
CA LEU A 33 -1.93 -2.03 -6.55
C LEU A 33 -2.50 -1.05 -5.52
N ARG A 34 -2.57 0.26 -5.84
CA ARG A 34 -3.18 1.27 -4.96
C ARG A 34 -4.61 0.89 -4.59
N ARG A 35 -5.43 0.50 -5.58
CA ARG A 35 -6.81 0.07 -5.35
C ARG A 35 -6.88 -1.17 -4.47
N ALA A 36 -6.14 -2.22 -4.81
CA ALA A 36 -6.15 -3.46 -4.05
C ALA A 36 -5.69 -3.28 -2.59
N ILE A 37 -4.68 -2.45 -2.36
CA ILE A 37 -4.20 -2.12 -1.02
C ILE A 37 -5.25 -1.30 -0.26
N ASN A 38 -5.88 -0.31 -0.88
CA ASN A 38 -6.95 0.47 -0.26
C ASN A 38 -8.15 -0.41 0.13
N ASP A 39 -8.60 -1.28 -0.77
CA ASP A 39 -9.72 -2.18 -0.53
C ASP A 39 -9.39 -3.16 0.61
N PHE A 40 -8.17 -3.70 0.64
CA PHE A 40 -7.71 -4.55 1.75
C PHE A 40 -7.65 -3.79 3.08
N ALA A 41 -7.12 -2.57 3.08
CA ALA A 41 -7.02 -1.75 4.27
C ALA A 41 -8.40 -1.39 4.83
N ARG A 42 -9.35 -1.02 3.95
CA ARG A 42 -10.76 -0.79 4.31
C ARG A 42 -11.41 -2.04 4.90
N TRP A 43 -11.18 -3.21 4.31
CA TRP A 43 -11.69 -4.47 4.86
C TRP A 43 -11.16 -4.73 6.29
N GLN A 44 -9.93 -4.32 6.58
CA GLN A 44 -9.34 -4.39 7.92
C GLN A 44 -9.73 -3.23 8.85
N SER A 45 -10.63 -2.34 8.41
CA SER A 45 -11.02 -1.12 9.12
C SER A 45 -9.85 -0.18 9.45
N ALA A 46 -8.85 -0.12 8.55
CA ALA A 46 -7.80 0.87 8.60
C ALA A 46 -8.25 2.19 7.97
N GLU A 47 -7.72 3.29 8.47
CA GLU A 47 -7.92 4.66 7.97
C GLU A 47 -6.64 5.20 7.30
N ARG A 48 -5.49 4.57 7.56
CA ARG A 48 -4.20 4.96 6.97
C ARG A 48 -3.36 3.74 6.61
N ILE A 49 -2.57 3.88 5.54
CA ILE A 49 -1.56 2.91 5.13
C ILE A 49 -0.17 3.51 5.40
N LEU A 50 0.72 2.71 5.97
CA LEU A 50 2.13 3.04 6.16
C LEU A 50 2.99 2.09 5.34
N CYS A 51 3.97 2.62 4.62
CA CYS A 51 4.87 1.83 3.80
C CYS A 51 6.31 1.96 4.32
N ARG A 52 6.98 0.82 4.51
CA ARG A 52 8.40 0.80 4.93
C ARG A 52 9.32 0.51 3.75
N ARG A 53 9.10 -0.61 3.06
CA ARG A 53 9.88 -1.01 1.90
C ARG A 53 8.98 -1.21 0.70
N LEU A 54 9.22 -0.40 -0.33
CA LEU A 54 8.55 -0.50 -1.62
C LEU A 54 9.60 -0.76 -2.73
N PRO A 55 9.18 -1.35 -3.86
CA PRO A 55 9.97 -1.32 -5.08
C PRO A 55 10.26 0.13 -5.49
N GLU A 56 11.47 0.38 -5.98
CA GLU A 56 11.85 1.72 -6.47
C GLU A 56 10.94 2.15 -7.61
N GLY A 57 10.48 3.40 -7.58
CA GLY A 57 9.58 3.96 -8.58
C GLY A 57 8.10 3.63 -8.40
N LEU A 58 7.72 2.89 -7.33
CA LEU A 58 6.32 2.66 -6.99
C LEU A 58 5.81 3.71 -6.00
N PHE A 59 4.65 4.31 -6.29
CA PHE A 59 3.97 5.33 -5.48
C PHE A 59 4.83 6.58 -5.21
N VAL A 60 5.58 7.03 -6.21
CA VAL A 60 6.46 8.21 -6.08
C VAL A 60 5.70 9.42 -5.51
N GLY A 61 6.28 10.04 -4.47
CA GLY A 61 5.68 11.13 -3.70
C GLY A 61 4.80 10.68 -2.53
N GLN A 62 4.52 9.38 -2.40
CA GLN A 62 3.73 8.74 -1.34
C GLN A 62 4.41 7.46 -0.83
N GLU A 63 5.74 7.37 -0.91
CA GLU A 63 6.49 6.16 -0.55
C GLU A 63 6.36 5.79 0.94
N GLN A 64 6.00 6.75 1.79
CA GLN A 64 5.79 6.53 3.23
C GLN A 64 4.38 6.02 3.55
N GLY A 65 3.48 5.97 2.57
CA GLY A 65 2.07 5.64 2.75
C GLY A 65 1.14 6.84 2.50
N TRP A 66 -0.15 6.62 2.71
CA TRP A 66 -1.21 7.59 2.43
C TRP A 66 -2.43 7.32 3.32
N GLU A 67 -3.27 8.34 3.48
CA GLU A 67 -4.57 8.20 4.13
C GLU A 67 -5.57 7.57 3.16
N ILE A 68 -6.48 6.77 3.69
CA ILE A 68 -7.55 6.16 2.91
C ILE A 68 -8.69 7.16 2.95
N ASP A 69 -8.99 7.79 1.81
CA ASP A 69 -10.17 8.64 1.72
C ASP A 69 -11.42 7.84 2.16
N ALA A 70 -12.17 8.44 3.09
CA ALA A 70 -13.54 8.06 3.33
C ALA A 70 -14.34 8.49 2.10
N ASP A 71 -14.94 7.52 1.41
CA ASP A 71 -15.96 7.81 0.41
C ASP A 71 -17.18 8.43 1.09
#